data_AF-A0A016VEG8-F1
#
_entry.id   AF-A0A016VEG8-F1
#
_cell.length_a   1.000
_cell.length_b   1.000
_cell.length_c   1.000
_cell.angle_alpha   90.00
_cell.angle_beta   90.00
_cell.angle_gamma   90.00
#
_symmetry.space_group_name_H-M   'P 1'
#
loop_
_entity.id
_entity.type
_entity.pdbx_description
1 polymer ?
#
loop_
_entity_poly.entity_id
_entity_poly.type
_entity_poly.pdbx_seq_one_letter_code
_entity_poly.pdbx_strand_id
1 'polypeptide(L)'
;MGGSDGTSSLSSVERFSPDVGEWEKVTAMQSQRSSCAAAVLNGKIYVCGGDYDATPDFVVKLKKTLESPFFYNTEGPTLNYDDGGPELFNLLMRSSVTKLGCVWVTCSADFNFYGLMTFYCLTNQSPPGLKDPIYEVGTGVCSGCPQGTFCEAGSKLCARTLSAPPGERIFKGFKCRNSLIAEEWRRKMLNVHNDNRRKLAKGSQRGEGGAPLPTAKNMNQLIWDCSLEDVAYEQAVKCTESVTPPAGYGAVSSMIWTKAKPCNAWNKTVQAVKDIWRAGSTKQASHKKVAGNDDFSQMAYYKTSGIGCSYSWCTGRLSLVCVYNKDGAAASVKKLYTKGGAGDTCKSCEPNKNQKNCVDGLCDVSLPYVPSISTICPRAFSSFAVWLTDDLRTIALDMHNYYRRLLAMGWAKDKQITYAKTAAAMPELTYDCGIEELIMGGLIDCAGKPVATKRLQTYSFYVFKPYNAPVEEALQKVIERWWSPLAEKGIPDNKYHEGEELENYVNIASSQTRKVGCGISACYRKGWIEIQCGYGMDEYIDDGDDIYEAGKTCRNCAKLKPAMRCSRLGGLCVPWGRSLF
;
A
#
# COMPACT_ATOMS: atom_id res chain seq x y z
N MET A 1 -6.74 41.00 14.96
CA MET A 1 -6.57 40.25 13.69
C MET A 1 -7.77 39.34 13.55
N GLY A 2 -8.57 39.50 12.51
CA GLY A 2 -9.91 38.90 12.46
C GLY A 2 -10.85 39.49 13.52
N GLY A 3 -11.98 38.83 13.73
CA GLY A 3 -13.05 39.30 14.62
C GLY A 3 -14.43 39.15 13.96
N SER A 4 -15.46 39.70 14.60
CA SER A 4 -16.80 39.81 14.04
C SER A 4 -17.26 41.27 14.16
N ASP A 5 -17.90 41.80 13.12
CA ASP A 5 -18.55 43.11 13.15
C ASP A 5 -20.00 43.05 13.67
N GLY A 6 -20.42 41.90 14.18
CA GLY A 6 -21.79 41.61 14.60
C GLY A 6 -22.66 40.99 13.50
N THR A 7 -22.20 41.00 12.25
CA THR A 7 -22.90 40.41 11.10
C THR A 7 -22.06 39.40 10.32
N SER A 8 -20.73 39.52 10.32
CA SER A 8 -19.82 38.64 9.58
C SER A 8 -18.44 38.55 10.22
N SER A 9 -17.73 37.46 9.93
CA SER A 9 -16.32 37.32 10.30
C SER A 9 -15.42 38.24 9.46
N LEU A 10 -14.39 38.82 10.06
CA LEU A 10 -13.49 39.77 9.40
C LEU A 10 -12.17 39.12 8.98
N SER A 11 -11.57 39.59 7.87
CA SER A 11 -10.20 39.22 7.45
C SER A 11 -9.17 40.32 7.76
N SER A 12 -9.61 41.47 8.28
CA SER A 12 -8.74 42.60 8.57
C SER A 12 -7.72 42.29 9.67
N VAL A 13 -6.53 42.85 9.52
CA VAL A 13 -5.42 42.75 10.47
C VAL A 13 -4.99 44.16 10.78
N GLU A 14 -4.96 44.51 12.05
CA GLU A 14 -4.53 45.81 12.55
C GLU A 14 -3.39 45.58 13.53
N ARG A 15 -2.37 46.45 13.46
CA ARG A 15 -1.20 46.45 14.31
C ARG A 15 -1.13 47.81 15.01
N PHE A 16 -0.85 47.80 16.30
CA PHE A 16 -0.56 49.04 17.03
C PHE A 16 0.90 49.48 16.77
N SER A 17 1.11 50.74 16.41
CA SER A 17 2.44 51.32 16.20
C SER A 17 2.82 52.24 17.38
N PRO A 18 3.71 51.81 18.29
CA PRO A 18 4.03 52.57 19.51
C PRO A 18 4.70 53.92 19.23
N ASP A 19 5.42 54.04 18.11
CA ASP A 19 6.14 55.26 17.72
C ASP A 19 5.20 56.42 17.35
N VAL A 20 3.97 56.08 16.95
CA VAL A 20 2.94 57.04 16.50
C VAL A 20 1.71 57.04 17.42
N GLY A 21 1.55 56.03 18.28
CA GLY A 21 0.45 55.93 19.25
C GLY A 21 -0.90 55.52 18.65
N GLU A 22 -0.92 55.01 17.41
CA GLU A 22 -2.15 54.69 16.66
C GLU A 22 -2.17 53.25 16.14
N TRP A 23 -3.37 52.76 15.81
CA TRP A 23 -3.57 51.46 15.14
C TRP A 23 -3.53 51.63 13.62
N GLU A 24 -2.67 50.86 12.95
CA GLU A 24 -2.55 50.83 11.50
C GLU A 24 -3.09 49.52 10.91
N LYS A 25 -3.75 49.61 9.75
CA LYS A 25 -4.12 48.42 8.98
C LYS A 25 -2.89 47.83 8.31
N VAL A 26 -2.73 46.52 8.45
CA VAL A 26 -1.67 45.75 7.79
C VAL A 26 -2.29 44.72 6.84
N THR A 27 -1.45 43.90 6.20
CA THR A 27 -1.90 42.93 5.20
C THR A 27 -3.01 42.03 5.77
N ALA A 28 -4.18 42.05 5.14
CA ALA A 28 -5.33 41.25 5.53
C ALA A 28 -5.02 39.74 5.46
N MET A 29 -5.69 38.95 6.29
CA MET A 29 -5.63 37.49 6.23
C MET A 29 -6.27 37.00 4.93
N GLN A 30 -5.75 35.88 4.41
CA GLN A 30 -6.30 35.25 3.20
C GLN A 30 -7.72 34.69 3.38
N SER A 31 -8.18 34.57 4.62
CA SER A 31 -9.54 34.10 4.93
C SER A 31 -10.07 34.86 6.14
N GLN A 32 -11.36 35.17 6.12
CA GLN A 32 -12.07 35.77 7.25
C GLN A 32 -12.12 34.78 8.41
N ARG A 33 -11.91 35.26 9.64
CA ARG A 33 -11.90 34.42 10.85
C ARG A 33 -12.46 35.18 12.05
N SER A 34 -13.35 34.56 12.81
CA SER A 34 -13.76 35.00 14.16
C SER A 34 -13.45 33.89 15.18
N SER A 35 -13.35 34.22 16.48
CA SER A 35 -13.06 33.23 17.54
C SER A 35 -11.78 32.38 17.31
N CYS A 36 -10.79 32.94 16.64
CA CYS A 36 -9.53 32.26 16.31
C CYS A 36 -8.49 32.37 17.44
N ALA A 37 -7.62 31.36 17.55
CA ALA A 37 -6.43 31.42 18.39
C ALA A 37 -5.25 31.99 17.58
N ALA A 38 -4.35 32.71 18.24
CA ALA A 38 -3.13 33.21 17.61
C ALA A 38 -1.90 32.76 18.41
N ALA A 39 -0.83 32.39 17.72
CA ALA A 39 0.44 32.02 18.32
C ALA A 39 1.61 32.59 17.51
N VAL A 40 2.72 32.87 18.20
CA VAL A 40 3.95 33.33 17.56
C VAL A 40 4.87 32.14 17.36
N LEU A 41 5.27 31.88 16.12
CA LEU A 41 6.22 30.83 15.75
C LEU A 41 7.17 31.38 14.69
N ASN A 42 8.47 31.12 14.81
CA ASN A 42 9.48 31.58 13.85
C ASN A 42 9.37 33.08 13.47
N GLY A 43 9.12 33.95 14.45
CA GLY A 43 9.03 35.41 14.23
C GLY A 43 7.80 35.88 13.45
N LYS A 44 6.81 35.00 13.23
CA LYS A 44 5.55 35.33 12.57
C LYS A 44 4.38 35.04 13.50
N ILE A 45 3.34 35.84 13.36
CA ILE A 45 2.08 35.61 14.06
C ILE A 45 1.22 34.71 13.17
N TYR A 46 0.88 33.54 13.68
CA TYR A 46 -0.02 32.58 13.04
C TYR A 46 -1.37 32.68 13.70
N VAL A 47 -2.40 32.87 12.88
CA VAL A 47 -3.79 32.84 13.31
C VAL A 47 -4.37 31.51 12.86
N CYS A 48 -4.74 30.67 13.82
CA CYS A 48 -5.17 29.30 13.63
C CYS A 48 -6.53 29.06 14.28
N GLY A 49 -7.39 28.29 13.62
CA GLY A 49 -8.76 28.05 14.08
C GLY A 49 -9.71 29.21 13.78
N GLY A 50 -10.79 29.29 14.56
CA GLY A 50 -11.89 30.24 14.36
C GLY A 50 -12.93 29.81 13.32
N ASP A 51 -14.09 30.45 13.39
CA ASP A 51 -15.24 30.25 12.50
C ASP A 51 -15.10 31.04 11.19
N TYR A 52 -15.59 30.46 10.09
CA TYR A 52 -15.67 31.06 8.77
C TYR A 52 -17.00 30.68 8.10
N ASP A 53 -17.71 31.66 7.57
CA ASP A 53 -18.94 31.44 6.81
C ASP A 53 -18.60 31.10 5.35
N ALA A 54 -18.35 29.81 5.08
CA ALA A 54 -18.65 29.13 3.79
C ALA A 54 -18.09 27.69 3.78
N THR A 55 -18.96 26.69 3.99
CA THR A 55 -18.97 25.26 3.58
C THR A 55 -17.69 24.48 3.14
N PRO A 56 -17.62 23.15 3.39
CA PRO A 56 -16.47 22.51 4.04
C PRO A 56 -15.57 21.65 3.14
N ASP A 57 -14.25 21.75 3.36
CA ASP A 57 -13.31 20.68 3.02
C ASP A 57 -13.37 19.62 4.14
N PHE A 58 -14.10 18.53 3.89
CA PHE A 58 -14.48 17.53 4.90
C PHE A 58 -13.29 16.74 5.45
N VAL A 59 -12.21 16.55 4.68
CA VAL A 59 -11.02 15.85 5.16
C VAL A 59 -10.29 16.68 6.21
N VAL A 60 -10.27 18.00 6.03
CA VAL A 60 -9.76 18.95 7.04
C VAL A 60 -10.69 19.00 8.25
N LYS A 61 -12.01 18.91 8.04
CA LYS A 61 -13.00 18.86 9.13
C LYS A 61 -12.87 17.58 9.97
N LEU A 62 -12.74 16.40 9.34
CA LEU A 62 -12.56 15.13 10.03
C LEU A 62 -11.23 15.09 10.79
N LYS A 63 -10.15 15.60 10.18
CA LYS A 63 -8.85 15.67 10.82
C LYS A 63 -8.85 16.65 12.00
N LYS A 64 -9.46 17.83 11.86
CA LYS A 64 -9.69 18.76 12.99
C LYS A 64 -10.59 18.18 14.08
N THR A 65 -11.62 17.42 13.74
CA THR A 65 -12.52 16.78 14.73
C THR A 65 -11.82 15.65 15.48
N LEU A 66 -10.90 14.92 14.85
CA LEU A 66 -10.09 13.88 15.50
C LEU A 66 -8.90 14.46 16.30
N GLU A 67 -8.38 15.63 15.91
CA GLU A 67 -7.19 16.26 16.51
C GLU A 67 -7.52 17.40 17.49
N SER A 68 -8.80 17.74 17.68
CA SER A 68 -9.22 18.76 18.65
C SER A 68 -9.09 18.23 20.08
N PRO A 69 -8.45 18.96 21.02
CA PRO A 69 -8.45 18.58 22.42
C PRO A 69 -9.85 18.83 23.00
N PHE A 70 -10.67 17.78 23.04
CA PHE A 70 -11.88 17.81 23.85
C PHE A 70 -11.48 17.62 25.30
N PHE A 71 -11.79 18.61 26.15
CA PHE A 71 -11.66 18.52 27.59
C PHE A 71 -12.69 17.51 28.11
N TYR A 72 -12.36 16.22 28.06
CA TYR A 72 -13.04 15.24 28.89
C TYR A 72 -12.53 15.45 30.32
N ASN A 73 -13.45 15.56 31.27
CA ASN A 73 -13.08 15.63 32.68
C ASN A 73 -12.61 14.23 33.10
N THR A 74 -11.28 13.98 33.07
CA THR A 74 -10.67 12.66 33.29
C THR A 74 -10.48 12.31 34.78
N GLU A 75 -11.29 12.87 35.68
CA GLU A 75 -11.12 12.66 37.14
C GLU A 75 -11.58 11.27 37.64
N GLY A 76 -11.79 10.29 36.75
CA GLY A 76 -12.24 8.94 37.10
C GLY A 76 -11.50 7.81 36.35
N PRO A 77 -11.57 6.56 36.85
CA PRO A 77 -10.87 5.40 36.26
C PRO A 77 -11.44 4.96 34.91
N THR A 78 -12.60 5.48 34.50
CA THR A 78 -13.31 5.09 33.28
C THR A 78 -13.91 6.32 32.60
N LEU A 79 -13.69 6.46 31.30
CA LEU A 79 -14.37 7.47 30.48
C LEU A 79 -15.69 6.90 29.98
N ASN A 80 -16.80 7.54 30.35
CA ASN A 80 -18.15 7.15 29.94
C ASN A 80 -18.70 8.11 28.88
N TYR A 81 -19.61 7.62 28.04
CA TYR A 81 -20.31 8.41 27.04
C TYR A 81 -21.24 9.45 27.69
N ASP A 82 -21.11 10.72 27.28
CA ASP A 82 -22.03 11.82 27.62
C ASP A 82 -22.61 12.47 26.36
N ASP A 83 -23.68 13.24 26.53
CA ASP A 83 -24.47 13.86 25.45
C ASP A 83 -23.81 15.12 24.84
N GLY A 84 -22.57 15.45 25.25
CA GLY A 84 -21.79 16.61 24.82
C GLY A 84 -20.57 16.30 23.94
N GLY A 85 -20.21 15.02 23.74
CA GLY A 85 -19.09 14.60 22.90
C GLY A 85 -19.48 14.19 21.46
N PRO A 86 -18.57 14.27 20.46
CA PRO A 86 -18.89 13.87 19.09
C PRO A 86 -19.14 12.36 18.99
N GLU A 87 -20.37 11.98 18.63
CA GLU A 87 -20.85 10.59 18.49
C GLU A 87 -19.92 9.70 17.65
N LEU A 88 -19.32 10.27 16.59
CA LEU A 88 -18.35 9.58 15.72
C LEU A 88 -17.02 9.27 16.40
N PHE A 89 -16.51 10.15 17.25
CA PHE A 89 -15.28 9.90 18.01
C PHE A 89 -15.52 8.81 19.05
N ASN A 90 -16.64 8.93 19.77
CA ASN A 90 -17.02 7.97 20.80
C ASN A 90 -17.26 6.56 20.22
N LEU A 91 -17.79 6.46 19.00
CA LEU A 91 -17.96 5.20 18.28
C LEU A 91 -16.62 4.57 17.84
N LEU A 92 -15.64 5.39 17.43
CA LEU A 92 -14.33 4.91 16.96
C LEU A 92 -13.36 4.58 18.09
N MET A 93 -13.42 5.32 19.20
CA MET A 93 -12.48 5.23 20.33
C MET A 93 -12.91 4.24 21.41
N ARG A 94 -14.05 3.57 21.24
CA ARG A 94 -14.53 2.58 22.19
C ARG A 94 -13.59 1.37 22.20
N SER A 95 -13.07 1.01 23.38
CA SER A 95 -12.09 -0.07 23.57
C SER A 95 -12.60 -1.45 23.13
N SER A 96 -13.92 -1.63 23.06
CA SER A 96 -14.57 -2.85 22.59
C SER A 96 -14.66 -2.98 21.07
N VAL A 97 -14.35 -1.91 20.31
CA VAL A 97 -14.33 -1.96 18.84
C VAL A 97 -13.16 -2.81 18.39
N THR A 98 -13.47 -3.84 17.61
CA THR A 98 -12.48 -4.81 17.12
C THR A 98 -12.51 -4.99 15.61
N LYS A 99 -13.45 -4.33 14.92
CA LYS A 99 -13.55 -4.29 13.46
C LYS A 99 -14.05 -2.91 13.02
N LEU A 100 -13.41 -2.37 11.99
CA LEU A 100 -13.78 -1.12 11.33
C LEU A 100 -13.79 -1.36 9.81
N GLY A 101 -14.83 -0.90 9.13
CA GLY A 101 -14.91 -0.90 7.68
C GLY A 101 -15.38 0.46 7.18
N CYS A 102 -14.63 1.06 6.26
CA CYS A 102 -14.95 2.38 5.71
C CYS A 102 -15.08 2.31 4.18
N VAL A 103 -15.97 3.12 3.62
CA VAL A 103 -16.17 3.31 2.19
C VAL A 103 -16.33 4.80 1.90
N TRP A 104 -15.97 5.22 0.69
CA TRP A 104 -16.28 6.56 0.20
C TRP A 104 -16.90 6.47 -1.19
N VAL A 105 -17.75 7.44 -1.51
CA VAL A 105 -18.44 7.54 -2.81
C VAL A 105 -18.38 8.99 -3.29
N THR A 106 -18.03 9.17 -4.56
CA THR A 106 -18.19 10.42 -5.31
C THR A 106 -19.57 10.45 -5.99
N CYS A 107 -20.39 11.44 -5.66
CA CYS A 107 -21.66 11.69 -6.33
C CYS A 107 -21.42 12.64 -7.52
N SER A 108 -21.74 12.18 -8.74
CA SER A 108 -21.73 13.04 -9.93
C SER A 108 -22.93 14.00 -9.89
N ALA A 109 -22.67 15.28 -10.11
CA ALA A 109 -23.67 16.34 -10.07
C ALA A 109 -24.13 16.67 -11.49
N ASP A 110 -25.39 16.33 -11.80
CA ASP A 110 -26.12 17.09 -12.81
C ASP A 110 -26.51 18.44 -12.19
N PHE A 111 -26.10 19.53 -12.86
CA PHE A 111 -26.34 20.95 -12.54
C PHE A 111 -25.49 21.58 -11.42
N ASN A 112 -24.39 22.24 -11.83
CA ASN A 112 -23.78 23.44 -11.25
C ASN A 112 -23.47 23.49 -9.73
N PHE A 113 -23.34 22.37 -9.04
CA PHE A 113 -22.74 22.30 -7.71
C PHE A 113 -21.60 21.28 -7.68
N TYR A 114 -20.49 21.66 -7.04
CA TYR A 114 -19.24 20.89 -6.91
C TYR A 114 -19.51 19.45 -6.41
N GLY A 115 -18.78 18.48 -6.98
CA GLY A 115 -18.93 17.06 -6.70
C GLY A 115 -18.88 16.73 -5.21
N LEU A 116 -19.99 16.20 -4.69
CA LEU A 116 -20.11 15.76 -3.30
C LEU A 116 -19.43 14.40 -3.11
N MET A 117 -18.57 14.29 -2.10
CA MET A 117 -18.03 13.02 -1.63
C MET A 117 -18.65 12.65 -0.28
N THR A 118 -19.10 11.42 -0.14
CA THR A 118 -19.62 10.89 1.13
C THR A 118 -18.72 9.76 1.64
N PHE A 119 -18.40 9.81 2.93
CA PHE A 119 -17.63 8.79 3.63
C PHE A 119 -18.53 8.08 4.66
N TYR A 120 -18.49 6.76 4.68
CA TYR A 120 -19.19 5.93 5.65
C TYR A 120 -18.21 4.99 6.33
N CYS A 121 -18.15 5.01 7.65
CA CYS A 121 -17.43 4.02 8.45
C CYS A 121 -18.40 3.29 9.37
N LEU A 122 -18.25 1.97 9.46
CA LEU A 122 -19.02 1.10 10.34
C LEU A 122 -18.06 0.35 11.26
N THR A 123 -18.43 0.26 12.54
CA THR A 123 -17.76 -0.60 13.50
C THR A 123 -18.61 -1.84 13.79
N ASN A 124 -18.03 -2.86 14.44
CA ASN A 124 -18.80 -4.01 14.92
C ASN A 124 -19.52 -3.77 16.25
N GLN A 125 -19.64 -2.52 16.69
CA GLN A 125 -20.29 -2.14 17.94
C GLN A 125 -21.48 -1.24 17.64
N SER A 126 -22.55 -1.40 18.40
CA SER A 126 -23.69 -0.46 18.37
C SER A 126 -23.26 0.90 18.93
N PRO A 127 -23.95 2.00 18.55
CA PRO A 127 -23.76 3.29 19.17
C PRO A 127 -23.84 3.18 20.70
N PRO A 128 -22.91 3.81 21.45
CA PRO A 128 -22.93 3.74 22.91
C PRO A 128 -24.19 4.39 23.48
N GLY A 129 -24.76 3.79 24.52
CA GLY A 129 -25.82 4.42 25.32
C GLY A 129 -25.26 5.48 26.27
N LEU A 130 -26.12 6.35 26.81
CA LEU A 130 -25.73 7.33 27.83
C LEU A 130 -25.06 6.63 29.02
N LYS A 131 -23.84 7.05 29.37
CA LYS A 131 -22.95 6.48 30.39
C LYS A 131 -22.27 5.15 30.05
N ASP A 132 -22.36 4.65 28.81
CA ASP A 132 -21.59 3.48 28.40
C ASP A 132 -20.08 3.77 28.49
N PRO A 133 -19.26 2.83 28.99
CA PRO A 133 -17.81 3.00 29.01
C PRO A 133 -17.26 3.03 27.58
N ILE A 134 -16.51 4.08 27.27
CA ILE A 134 -15.76 4.23 26.02
C ILE A 134 -14.42 3.52 26.18
N TYR A 135 -13.61 3.89 27.18
CA TYR A 135 -12.38 3.19 27.55
C TYR A 135 -12.02 3.45 29.02
N GLU A 136 -11.15 2.60 29.58
CA GLU A 136 -10.59 2.79 30.91
C GLU A 136 -9.32 3.64 30.84
N VAL A 137 -9.16 4.55 31.79
CA VAL A 137 -7.99 5.44 31.86
C VAL A 137 -6.84 4.66 32.50
N GLY A 138 -5.75 4.49 31.76
CA GLY A 138 -4.59 3.72 32.20
C GLY A 138 -3.26 4.31 31.73
N THR A 139 -2.15 3.65 32.07
CA THR A 139 -0.78 4.10 31.80
C THR A 139 -0.36 4.07 30.33
N GLY A 140 -1.27 3.69 29.41
CA GLY A 140 -0.97 3.50 28.00
C GLY A 140 -0.13 2.27 27.70
N VAL A 141 -0.06 1.30 28.62
CA VAL A 141 0.57 -0.02 28.47
C VAL A 141 -0.57 -1.06 28.43
N CYS A 142 -0.75 -1.89 27.37
CA CYS A 142 -1.68 -3.04 27.53
C CYS A 142 -1.10 -3.96 28.60
N SER A 143 -1.86 -4.11 29.68
CA SER A 143 -1.77 -5.17 30.67
C SER A 143 -3.17 -5.75 30.84
N GLY A 144 -3.32 -7.08 30.90
CA GLY A 144 -4.64 -7.70 31.07
C GLY A 144 -5.51 -7.74 29.81
N CYS A 145 -4.90 -7.80 28.62
CA CYS A 145 -5.60 -7.97 27.33
C CYS A 145 -6.64 -9.14 27.40
N PRO A 146 -7.88 -8.99 26.89
CA PRO A 146 -8.94 -10.00 26.97
C PRO A 146 -8.56 -11.37 26.40
N GLN A 147 -9.21 -12.44 26.88
CA GLN A 147 -8.96 -13.82 26.44
C GLN A 147 -9.02 -13.94 24.90
N GLY A 148 -7.94 -14.42 24.27
CA GLY A 148 -7.81 -14.50 22.81
C GLY A 148 -7.18 -13.27 22.13
N THR A 149 -6.60 -12.35 22.91
CA THR A 149 -5.82 -11.21 22.43
C THR A 149 -4.46 -11.13 23.13
N PHE A 150 -3.52 -10.37 22.59
CA PHE A 150 -2.19 -10.12 23.16
C PHE A 150 -1.82 -8.63 23.05
N CYS A 151 -0.86 -8.20 23.87
CA CYS A 151 -0.33 -6.83 23.84
C CYS A 151 0.62 -6.66 22.66
N GLU A 152 0.25 -5.87 21.66
CA GLU A 152 1.14 -5.57 20.53
C GLU A 152 2.16 -4.50 20.93
N ALA A 153 3.45 -4.87 20.97
CA ALA A 153 4.51 -4.02 21.52
C ALA A 153 4.68 -2.66 20.82
N GLY A 154 4.33 -2.57 19.54
CA GLY A 154 4.46 -1.33 18.75
C GLY A 154 3.31 -0.33 18.97
N SER A 155 2.06 -0.81 18.92
CA SER A 155 0.86 0.02 19.04
C SER A 155 0.35 0.17 20.48
N LYS A 156 0.79 -0.71 21.37
CA LYS A 156 0.32 -0.86 22.76
C LYS A 156 -1.17 -1.21 22.87
N LEU A 157 -1.76 -1.78 21.81
CA LEU A 157 -3.16 -2.21 21.76
C LEU A 157 -3.33 -3.72 22.06
N CYS A 158 -4.54 -4.10 22.46
CA CYS A 158 -4.97 -5.50 22.56
C CYS A 158 -5.29 -6.06 21.16
N ALA A 159 -4.37 -6.80 20.55
CA ALA A 159 -4.54 -7.38 19.22
C ALA A 159 -4.99 -8.84 19.29
N ARG A 160 -5.89 -9.29 18.41
CA ARG A 160 -6.24 -10.72 18.31
C ARG A 160 -5.02 -11.54 17.92
N THR A 161 -4.85 -12.71 18.53
CA THR A 161 -3.88 -13.70 18.07
C THR A 161 -4.20 -14.09 16.62
N LEU A 162 -3.36 -13.65 15.68
CA LEU A 162 -3.32 -14.19 14.31
C LEU A 162 -2.64 -15.59 14.27
N SER A 163 -2.25 -16.13 15.43
CA SER A 163 -1.62 -17.44 15.57
C SER A 163 -2.64 -18.57 15.49
N ALA A 164 -2.42 -19.44 14.50
CA ALA A 164 -2.91 -20.80 14.55
C ALA A 164 -2.21 -21.58 15.70
N PRO A 165 -2.79 -22.69 16.18
CA PRO A 165 -2.18 -23.56 17.19
C PRO A 165 -0.76 -24.04 16.80
N PRO A 166 0.04 -24.51 17.76
CA PRO A 166 1.38 -25.04 17.49
C PRO A 166 1.34 -26.13 16.40
N GLY A 167 1.95 -25.85 15.24
CA GLY A 167 2.01 -26.78 14.10
C GLY A 167 1.57 -26.22 12.74
N GLU A 168 0.92 -25.05 12.70
CA GLU A 168 0.57 -24.38 11.43
C GLU A 168 1.47 -23.18 11.13
N ARG A 169 1.95 -23.07 9.89
CA ARG A 169 2.82 -21.98 9.43
C ARG A 169 2.04 -20.66 9.39
N ILE A 170 2.59 -19.63 10.02
CA ILE A 170 2.12 -18.24 9.93
C ILE A 170 2.41 -17.72 8.51
N PHE A 171 1.36 -17.57 7.70
CA PHE A 171 1.43 -16.86 6.42
C PHE A 171 1.37 -15.35 6.71
N LYS A 172 2.47 -14.63 6.41
CA LYS A 172 2.48 -13.16 6.31
C LYS A 172 1.58 -12.76 5.12
N GLY A 173 0.76 -11.71 5.27
CA GLY A 173 -0.32 -11.34 4.35
C GLY A 173 0.06 -11.29 2.86
N PHE A 174 -0.94 -11.40 1.99
CA PHE A 174 -0.79 -11.48 0.52
C PHE A 174 -0.24 -10.18 -0.10
N LYS A 175 -0.35 -9.03 0.60
CA LYS A 175 0.19 -7.71 0.19
C LYS A 175 -0.23 -7.26 -1.22
N CYS A 176 -1.43 -7.63 -1.66
CA CYS A 176 -1.93 -7.19 -2.97
C CYS A 176 -2.44 -5.74 -2.91
N ARG A 177 -2.34 -5.01 -4.02
CA ARG A 177 -2.66 -3.57 -4.12
C ARG A 177 -4.16 -3.25 -3.90
N ASN A 178 -5.04 -4.20 -4.17
CA ASN A 178 -6.48 -3.96 -4.13
C ASN A 178 -7.01 -3.88 -2.70
N SER A 179 -7.19 -2.65 -2.20
CA SER A 179 -7.74 -2.36 -0.87
C SER A 179 -9.24 -2.67 -0.72
N LEU A 180 -9.95 -2.89 -1.82
CA LEU A 180 -11.40 -3.23 -1.82
C LEU A 180 -11.63 -4.71 -1.46
N ILE A 181 -10.58 -5.51 -1.42
CA ILE A 181 -10.63 -6.92 -1.07
C ILE A 181 -9.85 -7.15 0.23
N ALA A 182 -10.55 -7.72 1.22
CA ALA A 182 -9.94 -8.06 2.50
C ALA A 182 -8.95 -9.24 2.36
N GLU A 183 -7.82 -9.16 3.07
CA GLU A 183 -6.84 -10.25 3.19
C GLU A 183 -7.47 -11.56 3.66
N GLU A 184 -8.41 -11.46 4.60
CA GLU A 184 -9.13 -12.63 5.08
C GLU A 184 -9.91 -13.33 3.95
N TRP A 185 -10.40 -12.57 2.96
CA TRP A 185 -11.20 -13.08 1.85
C TRP A 185 -10.31 -13.86 0.89
N ARG A 186 -9.14 -13.28 0.56
CA ARG A 186 -8.09 -13.95 -0.24
C ARG A 186 -7.75 -15.30 0.39
N ARG A 187 -7.50 -15.29 1.70
CA ARG A 187 -7.24 -16.51 2.49
C ARG A 187 -8.39 -17.50 2.38
N LYS A 188 -9.63 -17.04 2.52
CA LYS A 188 -10.79 -17.92 2.46
C LYS A 188 -10.97 -18.54 1.07
N MET A 189 -10.81 -17.75 0.01
CA MET A 189 -10.89 -18.22 -1.37
C MET A 189 -9.79 -19.22 -1.70
N LEU A 190 -8.54 -18.91 -1.32
CA LEU A 190 -7.42 -19.81 -1.49
C LEU A 190 -7.64 -21.14 -0.77
N ASN A 191 -8.09 -21.08 0.47
CA ASN A 191 -8.38 -22.27 1.28
C ASN A 191 -9.50 -23.11 0.66
N VAL A 192 -10.59 -22.51 0.18
CA VAL A 192 -11.67 -23.25 -0.48
C VAL A 192 -11.15 -24.03 -1.69
N HIS A 193 -10.31 -23.42 -2.52
CA HIS A 193 -9.72 -24.10 -3.67
C HIS A 193 -8.77 -25.23 -3.24
N ASN A 194 -7.86 -24.95 -2.32
CA ASN A 194 -6.88 -25.93 -1.88
C ASN A 194 -7.52 -27.09 -1.11
N ASP A 195 -8.53 -26.85 -0.28
CA ASP A 195 -9.26 -27.90 0.44
C ASP A 195 -10.00 -28.83 -0.53
N ASN A 196 -10.60 -28.27 -1.57
CA ASN A 196 -11.26 -29.02 -2.63
C ASN A 196 -10.26 -29.86 -3.44
N ARG A 197 -9.15 -29.26 -3.87
CA ARG A 197 -8.06 -29.97 -4.56
C ARG A 197 -7.47 -31.07 -3.69
N ARG A 198 -7.35 -30.84 -2.38
CA ARG A 198 -6.86 -31.82 -1.42
C ARG A 198 -7.80 -33.01 -1.26
N LYS A 199 -9.11 -32.77 -1.14
CA LYS A 199 -10.12 -33.84 -1.13
C LYS A 199 -10.05 -34.68 -2.40
N LEU A 200 -9.93 -34.02 -3.55
CA LEU A 200 -9.76 -34.70 -4.83
C LEU A 200 -8.46 -35.52 -4.85
N ALA A 201 -7.36 -34.92 -4.42
CA ALA A 201 -6.05 -35.56 -4.43
C ALA A 201 -6.00 -36.81 -3.55
N LYS A 202 -6.67 -36.77 -2.38
CA LYS A 202 -6.83 -37.90 -1.45
C LYS A 202 -7.92 -38.91 -1.85
N GLY A 203 -8.66 -38.67 -2.94
CA GLY A 203 -9.73 -39.55 -3.40
C GLY A 203 -10.99 -39.53 -2.52
N SER A 204 -11.15 -38.52 -1.67
CA SER A 204 -12.35 -38.34 -0.83
C SER A 204 -13.41 -37.43 -1.47
N GLN A 205 -13.10 -36.80 -2.61
CA GLN A 205 -14.07 -36.04 -3.41
C GLN A 205 -15.07 -37.00 -4.08
N ARG A 206 -16.37 -36.77 -3.88
CA ARG A 206 -17.44 -37.50 -4.58
C ARG A 206 -17.63 -36.95 -5.99
N GLY A 207 -17.87 -37.85 -6.93
CA GLY A 207 -18.11 -37.61 -8.34
C GLY A 207 -19.54 -37.95 -8.75
N GLU A 208 -19.68 -38.35 -10.00
CA GLU A 208 -20.93 -38.88 -10.57
C GLU A 208 -21.49 -40.05 -9.75
N GLY A 209 -22.80 -40.05 -9.52
CA GLY A 209 -23.48 -41.08 -8.73
C GLY A 209 -23.05 -41.18 -7.26
N GLY A 210 -22.27 -40.21 -6.74
CA GLY A 210 -21.72 -40.27 -5.39
C GLY A 210 -20.52 -41.20 -5.22
N ALA A 211 -19.99 -41.76 -6.32
CA ALA A 211 -18.78 -42.56 -6.30
C ALA A 211 -17.56 -41.68 -5.96
N PRO A 212 -16.56 -42.18 -5.21
CA PRO A 212 -15.34 -41.43 -4.96
C PRO A 212 -14.53 -41.28 -6.26
N LEU A 213 -14.05 -40.06 -6.53
CA LEU A 213 -13.14 -39.81 -7.64
C LEU A 213 -11.77 -40.45 -7.37
N PRO A 214 -11.05 -40.89 -8.43
CA PRO A 214 -9.74 -41.49 -8.25
C PRO A 214 -8.76 -40.48 -7.62
N THR A 215 -7.90 -40.96 -6.74
CA THR A 215 -6.77 -40.23 -6.14
C THR A 215 -5.91 -39.57 -7.21
N ALA A 216 -5.42 -38.35 -6.94
CA ALA A 216 -4.55 -37.60 -7.84
C ALA A 216 -3.08 -37.68 -7.41
N LYS A 217 -2.19 -37.93 -8.38
CA LYS A 217 -0.76 -37.66 -8.30
C LYS A 217 -0.51 -36.22 -8.74
N ASN A 218 0.46 -35.56 -8.11
CA ASN A 218 1.02 -34.28 -8.52
C ASN A 218 0.03 -33.11 -8.49
N MET A 219 -0.98 -33.16 -7.61
CA MET A 219 -1.90 -32.04 -7.47
C MET A 219 -1.18 -30.87 -6.82
N ASN A 220 -0.87 -29.83 -7.59
CA ASN A 220 -0.19 -28.65 -7.04
C ASN A 220 -1.10 -27.92 -6.06
N GLN A 221 -0.51 -27.45 -4.97
CA GLN A 221 -1.10 -26.44 -4.11
C GLN A 221 -1.19 -25.12 -4.89
N LEU A 222 -2.32 -24.44 -4.78
CA LEU A 222 -2.46 -23.09 -5.31
C LEU A 222 -1.84 -22.10 -4.33
N ILE A 223 -1.14 -21.12 -4.89
CA ILE A 223 -0.59 -19.96 -4.20
C ILE A 223 -1.30 -18.73 -4.76
N TRP A 224 -1.60 -17.77 -3.88
CA TRP A 224 -2.21 -16.51 -4.30
C TRP A 224 -1.20 -15.65 -5.06
N ASP A 225 -1.60 -15.13 -6.21
CA ASP A 225 -0.79 -14.26 -7.06
C ASP A 225 -1.51 -12.93 -7.26
N CYS A 226 -0.93 -11.85 -6.73
CA CYS A 226 -1.52 -10.52 -6.81
C CYS A 226 -1.66 -10.02 -8.25
N SER A 227 -0.78 -10.43 -9.17
CA SER A 227 -0.88 -10.03 -10.58
C SER A 227 -2.12 -10.66 -11.24
N LEU A 228 -2.45 -11.91 -10.86
CA LEU A 228 -3.68 -12.56 -11.32
C LEU A 228 -4.93 -11.97 -10.67
N GLU A 229 -4.81 -11.47 -9.44
CA GLU A 229 -5.89 -10.73 -8.79
C GLU A 229 -6.19 -9.41 -9.51
N ASP A 230 -5.16 -8.68 -9.92
CA ASP A 230 -5.33 -7.44 -10.69
C ASP A 230 -6.05 -7.72 -12.01
N VAL A 231 -5.64 -8.77 -12.74
CA VAL A 231 -6.36 -9.23 -13.94
C VAL A 231 -7.80 -9.63 -13.60
N ALA A 232 -8.02 -10.37 -12.52
CA ALA A 232 -9.36 -10.75 -12.09
C ALA A 232 -10.22 -9.52 -11.76
N TYR A 233 -9.64 -8.49 -11.16
CA TYR A 233 -10.32 -7.23 -10.85
C TYR A 233 -10.72 -6.49 -12.12
N GLU A 234 -9.80 -6.31 -13.06
CA GLU A 234 -10.07 -5.68 -14.35
C GLU A 234 -11.18 -6.38 -15.13
N GLN A 235 -11.31 -7.70 -14.99
CA GLN A 235 -12.41 -8.45 -15.61
C GLN A 235 -13.70 -8.36 -14.80
N ALA A 236 -13.62 -8.40 -13.46
CA ALA A 236 -14.80 -8.31 -12.61
C ALA A 236 -15.54 -6.97 -12.76
N VAL A 237 -14.81 -5.86 -12.87
CA VAL A 237 -15.40 -4.51 -13.04
C VAL A 237 -16.12 -4.32 -14.38
N LYS A 238 -15.83 -5.15 -15.40
CA LYS A 238 -16.56 -5.12 -16.68
C LYS A 238 -17.99 -5.64 -16.55
N CYS A 239 -18.31 -6.37 -15.47
CA CYS A 239 -19.65 -6.88 -15.20
C CYS A 239 -20.22 -7.75 -16.34
N THR A 240 -19.37 -8.53 -17.02
CA THR A 240 -19.78 -9.46 -18.09
C THR A 240 -19.89 -10.89 -17.59
N GLU A 241 -20.74 -11.70 -18.23
CA GLU A 241 -20.87 -13.13 -17.89
C GLU A 241 -19.65 -13.94 -18.35
N SER A 242 -19.13 -13.62 -19.53
CA SER A 242 -17.91 -14.21 -20.08
C SER A 242 -16.67 -13.40 -19.68
N VAL A 243 -15.62 -14.11 -19.27
CA VAL A 243 -14.30 -13.54 -19.00
C VAL A 243 -13.29 -14.15 -19.97
N THR A 244 -12.41 -13.31 -20.53
CA THR A 244 -11.30 -13.77 -21.38
C THR A 244 -9.99 -13.51 -20.63
N PRO A 245 -9.36 -14.54 -20.03
CA PRO A 245 -8.05 -14.39 -19.41
C PRO A 245 -6.94 -14.25 -20.47
N PRO A 246 -5.72 -13.85 -20.08
CA PRO A 246 -4.56 -13.84 -20.98
C PRO A 246 -4.29 -15.23 -21.60
N ALA A 247 -3.63 -15.26 -22.77
CA ALA A 247 -3.34 -16.50 -23.46
C ALA A 247 -2.54 -17.49 -22.57
N GLY A 248 -3.04 -18.73 -22.45
CA GLY A 248 -2.45 -19.77 -21.60
C GLY A 248 -2.88 -19.74 -20.14
N TYR A 249 -3.69 -18.76 -19.73
CA TYR A 249 -4.31 -18.65 -18.41
C TYR A 249 -5.76 -19.13 -18.47
N GLY A 250 -6.24 -19.64 -17.35
CA GLY A 250 -7.62 -20.05 -17.21
C GLY A 250 -8.42 -19.06 -16.37
N ALA A 251 -9.75 -19.12 -16.47
CA ALA A 251 -10.64 -18.33 -15.63
C ALA A 251 -11.87 -19.12 -15.20
N VAL A 252 -12.42 -18.75 -14.05
CA VAL A 252 -13.75 -19.12 -13.59
C VAL A 252 -14.46 -17.82 -13.22
N SER A 253 -15.66 -17.62 -13.75
CA SER A 253 -16.47 -16.44 -13.45
C SER A 253 -17.88 -16.83 -13.00
N SER A 254 -18.51 -15.97 -12.21
CA SER A 254 -19.90 -16.14 -11.82
C SER A 254 -20.58 -14.79 -11.65
N MET A 255 -21.73 -14.62 -12.29
CA MET A 255 -22.61 -13.50 -12.07
C MET A 255 -23.65 -13.86 -11.01
N ILE A 256 -23.47 -13.34 -9.79
CA ILE A 256 -24.25 -13.74 -8.62
C ILE A 256 -25.39 -12.75 -8.41
N TRP A 257 -26.62 -13.23 -8.45
CA TRP A 257 -27.79 -12.42 -8.12
C TRP A 257 -27.84 -12.13 -6.61
N THR A 258 -27.98 -10.86 -6.26
CA THR A 258 -28.07 -10.42 -4.86
C THR A 258 -29.30 -9.54 -4.68
N LYS A 259 -30.14 -9.85 -3.69
CA LYS A 259 -31.17 -8.92 -3.25
C LYS A 259 -30.48 -7.73 -2.57
N ALA A 260 -31.01 -6.51 -2.75
CA ALA A 260 -30.40 -5.25 -2.31
C ALA A 260 -30.04 -5.17 -0.81
N LYS A 261 -30.51 -6.10 0.03
CA LYS A 261 -30.09 -6.27 1.43
C LYS A 261 -30.03 -7.77 1.80
N PRO A 262 -28.95 -8.27 2.44
CA PRO A 262 -27.71 -7.59 2.85
C PRO A 262 -26.55 -7.68 1.81
N CYS A 263 -25.68 -6.67 1.81
CA CYS A 263 -24.46 -6.51 0.99
C CYS A 263 -23.32 -7.47 1.39
N ASN A 264 -23.59 -8.78 1.47
CA ASN A 264 -22.59 -9.76 1.89
C ASN A 264 -21.87 -10.39 0.68
N ALA A 265 -21.02 -9.61 0.01
CA ALA A 265 -20.21 -10.09 -1.11
C ALA A 265 -19.32 -11.26 -0.71
N TRP A 266 -18.77 -11.21 0.51
CA TRP A 266 -17.90 -12.24 1.07
C TRP A 266 -18.54 -13.63 1.04
N ASN A 267 -19.68 -13.82 1.71
CA ASN A 267 -20.30 -15.14 1.82
C ASN A 267 -20.86 -15.59 0.48
N LYS A 268 -21.38 -14.65 -0.32
CA LYS A 268 -21.96 -14.96 -1.63
C LYS A 268 -20.90 -15.46 -2.62
N THR A 269 -19.76 -14.78 -2.71
CA THR A 269 -18.66 -15.18 -3.60
C THR A 269 -18.05 -16.51 -3.17
N VAL A 270 -17.77 -16.68 -1.87
CA VAL A 270 -17.25 -17.94 -1.32
C VAL A 270 -18.23 -19.09 -1.57
N GLN A 271 -19.54 -18.85 -1.42
CA GLN A 271 -20.55 -19.87 -1.70
C GLN A 271 -20.63 -20.20 -3.19
N ALA A 272 -20.58 -19.22 -4.07
CA ALA A 272 -20.58 -19.45 -5.52
C ALA A 272 -19.43 -20.38 -5.95
N VAL A 273 -18.20 -20.16 -5.46
CA VAL A 273 -17.06 -21.04 -5.75
C VAL A 273 -17.29 -22.47 -5.26
N LYS A 274 -17.89 -22.64 -4.07
CA LYS A 274 -18.27 -23.96 -3.55
C LYS A 274 -19.34 -24.64 -4.40
N ASP A 275 -20.33 -23.88 -4.86
CA ASP A 275 -21.43 -24.39 -5.67
C ASP A 275 -20.93 -24.81 -7.06
N ILE A 276 -20.06 -24.02 -7.68
CA ILE A 276 -19.38 -24.36 -8.94
C ILE A 276 -18.61 -25.68 -8.79
N TRP A 277 -17.78 -25.81 -7.75
CA TRP A 277 -17.04 -27.05 -7.50
C TRP A 277 -17.98 -28.25 -7.29
N ARG A 278 -19.03 -28.08 -6.48
CA ARG A 278 -20.00 -29.15 -6.18
C ARG A 278 -20.71 -29.60 -7.45
N ALA A 279 -21.30 -28.66 -8.20
CA ALA A 279 -22.05 -28.93 -9.41
C ALA A 279 -21.19 -29.58 -10.50
N GLY A 280 -19.93 -29.17 -10.63
CA GLY A 280 -19.03 -29.78 -11.59
C GLY A 280 -18.49 -31.14 -11.15
N SER A 281 -18.29 -31.35 -9.84
CA SER A 281 -17.84 -32.65 -9.31
C SER A 281 -18.85 -33.76 -9.58
N THR A 282 -20.16 -33.49 -9.50
CA THR A 282 -21.20 -34.51 -9.76
C THR A 282 -21.29 -34.93 -11.23
N LYS A 283 -20.69 -34.17 -12.15
CA LYS A 283 -20.56 -34.54 -13.57
C LYS A 283 -19.32 -35.37 -13.87
N GLN A 284 -18.48 -35.62 -12.86
CA GLN A 284 -17.15 -36.18 -13.03
C GLN A 284 -17.14 -37.67 -12.67
N ALA A 285 -16.89 -38.54 -13.66
CA ALA A 285 -16.77 -39.99 -13.43
C ALA A 285 -15.34 -40.45 -13.11
N SER A 286 -14.33 -39.70 -13.58
CA SER A 286 -12.92 -40.12 -13.50
C SER A 286 -11.97 -38.92 -13.49
N HIS A 287 -10.68 -39.12 -13.80
CA HIS A 287 -9.68 -38.05 -13.94
C HIS A 287 -9.66 -37.37 -15.32
N LYS A 288 -10.47 -37.85 -16.27
CA LYS A 288 -10.55 -37.31 -17.64
C LYS A 288 -11.39 -36.05 -17.69
N LYS A 289 -11.03 -35.08 -18.53
CA LYS A 289 -11.86 -33.88 -18.72
C LYS A 289 -13.24 -34.28 -19.26
N VAL A 290 -14.30 -33.66 -18.74
CA VAL A 290 -15.69 -33.82 -19.22
C VAL A 290 -16.07 -32.57 -20.01
N ALA A 291 -16.66 -32.75 -21.20
CA ALA A 291 -17.10 -31.63 -22.03
C ALA A 291 -18.22 -30.82 -21.34
N GLY A 292 -18.17 -29.49 -21.42
CA GLY A 292 -19.13 -28.60 -20.74
C GLY A 292 -18.99 -28.56 -19.21
N ASN A 293 -17.88 -29.07 -18.67
CA ASN A 293 -17.54 -29.01 -17.25
C ASN A 293 -16.28 -28.17 -17.01
N ASP A 294 -16.18 -27.04 -17.72
CA ASP A 294 -14.94 -26.27 -17.84
C ASP A 294 -14.53 -25.59 -16.54
N ASP A 295 -15.46 -25.04 -15.75
CA ASP A 295 -15.12 -24.42 -14.46
C ASP A 295 -14.51 -25.41 -13.48
N PHE A 296 -15.10 -26.60 -13.36
CA PHE A 296 -14.54 -27.65 -12.53
C PHE A 296 -13.20 -28.14 -13.08
N SER A 297 -13.09 -28.27 -14.41
CA SER A 297 -11.83 -28.63 -15.06
C SER A 297 -10.73 -27.64 -14.70
N GLN A 298 -11.04 -26.34 -14.73
CA GLN A 298 -10.13 -25.26 -14.40
C GLN A 298 -9.68 -25.32 -12.92
N MET A 299 -10.63 -25.47 -11.99
CA MET A 299 -10.34 -25.56 -10.55
C MET A 299 -9.56 -26.83 -10.17
N ALA A 300 -9.84 -27.95 -10.85
CA ALA A 300 -9.28 -29.28 -10.55
C ALA A 300 -7.96 -29.58 -11.29
N TYR A 301 -7.51 -28.72 -12.20
CA TYR A 301 -6.36 -29.01 -13.04
C TYR A 301 -5.05 -29.07 -12.23
N TYR A 302 -4.36 -30.22 -12.30
CA TYR A 302 -3.23 -30.51 -11.41
C TYR A 302 -2.01 -29.62 -11.62
N LYS A 303 -1.80 -29.13 -12.85
CA LYS A 303 -0.63 -28.29 -13.18
C LYS A 303 -0.76 -26.85 -12.70
N THR A 304 -1.97 -26.38 -12.46
CA THR A 304 -2.22 -25.02 -11.97
C THR A 304 -1.59 -24.84 -10.60
N SER A 305 -0.78 -23.79 -10.42
CA SER A 305 -0.11 -23.48 -9.15
C SER A 305 -0.40 -22.07 -8.65
N GLY A 306 -0.95 -21.18 -9.48
CA GLY A 306 -1.26 -19.80 -9.14
C GLY A 306 -2.72 -19.45 -9.38
N ILE A 307 -3.28 -18.66 -8.47
CA ILE A 307 -4.64 -18.14 -8.53
C ILE A 307 -4.67 -16.70 -8.03
N GLY A 308 -5.49 -15.86 -8.66
CA GLY A 308 -5.93 -14.60 -8.09
C GLY A 308 -7.42 -14.43 -8.36
N CYS A 309 -8.19 -14.03 -7.36
CA CYS A 309 -9.62 -13.79 -7.53
C CYS A 309 -9.97 -12.37 -7.11
N SER A 310 -11.01 -11.83 -7.72
CA SER A 310 -11.58 -10.53 -7.40
C SER A 310 -13.09 -10.54 -7.61
N TYR A 311 -13.77 -9.54 -7.05
CA TYR A 311 -15.18 -9.34 -7.29
C TYR A 311 -15.51 -7.85 -7.42
N SER A 312 -16.57 -7.55 -8.17
CA SER A 312 -17.11 -6.20 -8.31
C SER A 312 -18.62 -6.20 -8.23
N TRP A 313 -19.18 -5.16 -7.62
CA TRP A 313 -20.61 -4.93 -7.63
C TRP A 313 -21.06 -4.38 -8.98
N CYS A 314 -22.11 -4.97 -9.51
CA CYS A 314 -22.81 -4.58 -10.74
C CYS A 314 -24.26 -4.22 -10.38
N THR A 315 -25.00 -3.61 -11.30
CA THR A 315 -26.41 -3.24 -11.06
C THR A 315 -27.26 -4.45 -10.67
N GLY A 316 -27.55 -4.60 -9.38
CA GLY A 316 -28.33 -5.72 -8.81
C GLY A 316 -27.63 -7.09 -8.78
N ARG A 317 -26.34 -7.16 -9.13
CA ARG A 317 -25.57 -8.41 -9.23
C ARG A 317 -24.15 -8.24 -8.72
N LEU A 318 -23.47 -9.33 -8.44
CA LEU A 318 -22.07 -9.36 -8.02
C LEU A 318 -21.27 -10.21 -9.01
N SER A 319 -20.32 -9.59 -9.70
CA SER A 319 -19.41 -10.27 -10.62
C SER A 319 -18.23 -10.83 -9.83
N LEU A 320 -18.06 -12.15 -9.84
CA LEU A 320 -16.91 -12.85 -9.27
C LEU A 320 -16.04 -13.39 -10.40
N VAL A 321 -14.73 -13.17 -10.32
CA VAL A 321 -13.75 -13.70 -11.28
C VAL A 321 -12.56 -14.28 -10.52
N CYS A 322 -12.13 -15.48 -10.91
CA CYS A 322 -10.88 -16.10 -10.51
C CYS A 322 -10.05 -16.41 -11.75
N VAL A 323 -8.79 -15.99 -11.78
CA VAL A 323 -7.84 -16.23 -12.87
C VAL A 323 -6.74 -17.17 -12.38
N TYR A 324 -6.29 -18.06 -13.26
CA TYR A 324 -5.37 -19.15 -12.94
C TYR A 324 -4.19 -19.17 -13.91
N ASN A 325 -2.99 -19.45 -13.40
CA ASN A 325 -1.76 -19.43 -14.20
C ASN A 325 -1.61 -20.55 -15.26
N LYS A 326 -2.62 -21.41 -15.40
CA LYS A 326 -2.73 -22.43 -16.43
C LYS A 326 -4.17 -22.57 -16.86
N ASP A 327 -4.37 -22.70 -18.16
CA ASP A 327 -5.67 -23.04 -18.73
C ASP A 327 -5.95 -24.55 -18.60
N GLY A 328 -6.79 -24.91 -17.63
CA GLY A 328 -7.31 -26.26 -17.41
C GLY A 328 -8.60 -26.55 -18.20
N ALA A 329 -9.22 -25.51 -18.76
CA ALA A 329 -10.39 -25.59 -19.63
C ALA A 329 -10.01 -25.71 -21.12
N ALA A 330 -8.74 -25.51 -21.49
CA ALA A 330 -8.27 -25.65 -22.87
C ALA A 330 -8.71 -26.97 -23.52
N ALA A 331 -9.05 -26.92 -24.81
CA ALA A 331 -9.41 -28.11 -25.59
C ALA A 331 -8.28 -29.17 -25.67
N SER A 332 -7.02 -28.74 -25.49
CA SER A 332 -5.85 -29.63 -25.44
C SER A 332 -5.78 -30.46 -24.16
N VAL A 333 -6.50 -30.08 -23.10
CA VAL A 333 -6.49 -30.79 -21.81
C VAL A 333 -7.42 -32.00 -21.87
N LYS A 334 -6.84 -33.20 -21.93
CA LYS A 334 -7.57 -34.48 -21.92
C LYS A 334 -7.75 -35.08 -20.52
N LYS A 335 -6.85 -34.75 -19.59
CA LYS A 335 -6.79 -35.27 -18.22
C LYS A 335 -6.63 -34.11 -17.24
N LEU A 336 -7.49 -34.04 -16.23
CA LEU A 336 -7.44 -33.01 -15.18
C LEU A 336 -6.30 -33.28 -14.19
N TYR A 337 -5.98 -34.54 -13.98
CA TYR A 337 -4.89 -34.98 -13.12
C TYR A 337 -4.44 -36.40 -13.48
N THR A 338 -3.31 -36.83 -12.92
CA THR A 338 -2.81 -38.20 -13.10
C THR A 338 -3.37 -39.09 -12.00
N LYS A 339 -4.00 -40.21 -12.34
CA LYS A 339 -4.51 -41.18 -11.34
C LYS A 339 -3.36 -41.79 -10.53
N GLY A 340 -3.50 -41.82 -9.21
CA GLY A 340 -2.59 -42.48 -8.27
C GLY A 340 -3.22 -43.58 -7.43
N GLY A 341 -2.41 -44.38 -6.75
CA GLY A 341 -2.85 -45.25 -5.66
C GLY A 341 -3.03 -44.49 -4.34
N ALA A 342 -3.57 -45.16 -3.32
CA ALA A 342 -3.71 -44.59 -1.99
C ALA A 342 -2.34 -44.18 -1.43
N GLY A 343 -2.20 -42.93 -1.00
CA GLY A 343 -0.93 -42.39 -0.47
C GLY A 343 0.11 -41.99 -1.53
N ASP A 344 -0.20 -42.07 -2.82
CA ASP A 344 0.75 -41.70 -3.89
C ASP A 344 0.84 -40.20 -4.18
N THR A 345 -0.10 -39.40 -3.67
CA THR A 345 -0.22 -37.97 -3.98
C THR A 345 1.08 -37.20 -3.79
N CYS A 346 1.82 -37.49 -2.71
CA CYS A 346 3.07 -36.83 -2.35
C CYS A 346 4.33 -37.47 -2.95
N LYS A 347 4.25 -38.69 -3.51
CA LYS A 347 5.42 -39.45 -3.99
C LYS A 347 5.94 -38.98 -5.35
N SER A 348 5.14 -38.19 -6.05
CA SER A 348 5.42 -37.81 -7.44
C SER A 348 5.60 -36.30 -7.62
N CYS A 349 5.55 -35.51 -6.53
CA CYS A 349 5.72 -34.05 -6.56
C CYS A 349 7.09 -33.68 -7.16
N GLU A 350 7.07 -32.95 -8.28
CA GLU A 350 8.25 -32.42 -8.95
C GLU A 350 8.89 -31.28 -8.12
N PRO A 351 10.19 -30.94 -8.32
CA PRO A 351 11.14 -31.52 -9.28
C PRO A 351 11.86 -32.80 -8.79
N ASN A 352 11.77 -33.12 -7.49
CA ASN A 352 12.61 -34.14 -6.87
C ASN A 352 11.85 -35.43 -6.50
N LYS A 353 10.59 -35.57 -6.92
CA LYS A 353 9.72 -36.73 -6.64
C LYS A 353 9.78 -37.15 -5.17
N ASN A 354 9.72 -36.19 -4.26
CA ASN A 354 9.93 -36.42 -2.83
C ASN A 354 8.77 -35.88 -1.98
N GLN A 355 8.57 -36.52 -0.82
CA GLN A 355 7.50 -36.19 0.12
C GLN A 355 7.73 -34.84 0.85
N LYS A 356 8.95 -34.30 0.80
CA LYS A 356 9.32 -33.03 1.46
C LYS A 356 8.61 -31.82 0.84
N ASN A 357 8.28 -31.89 -0.46
CA ASN A 357 7.55 -30.85 -1.18
C ASN A 357 6.04 -31.13 -1.22
N CYS A 358 5.49 -31.81 -0.21
CA CYS A 358 4.07 -32.10 -0.13
C CYS A 358 3.48 -31.55 1.17
N VAL A 359 2.47 -30.70 1.05
CA VAL A 359 1.74 -30.11 2.18
C VAL A 359 0.33 -30.66 2.18
N ASP A 360 0.07 -31.57 3.12
CA ASP A 360 -1.23 -32.19 3.36
C ASP A 360 -1.87 -32.79 2.08
N GLY A 361 -1.09 -33.48 1.25
CA GLY A 361 -1.58 -34.10 0.01
C GLY A 361 -1.71 -33.14 -1.18
N LEU A 362 -1.00 -32.01 -1.17
CA LEU A 362 -0.80 -31.15 -2.33
C LEU A 362 0.70 -30.90 -2.52
N CYS A 363 1.17 -30.82 -3.76
CA CYS A 363 2.55 -30.49 -4.05
C CYS A 363 2.81 -29.00 -3.80
N ASP A 364 3.76 -28.70 -2.93
CA ASP A 364 4.28 -27.37 -2.68
C ASP A 364 5.26 -27.02 -3.80
N VAL A 365 4.74 -26.27 -4.78
CA VAL A 365 5.50 -25.82 -5.95
C VAL A 365 5.55 -24.31 -5.90
N SER A 366 6.75 -23.75 -5.85
CA SER A 366 6.93 -22.30 -5.98
C SER A 366 6.31 -21.82 -7.28
N LEU A 367 5.58 -20.70 -7.25
CA LEU A 367 5.10 -20.08 -8.48
C LEU A 367 6.29 -19.81 -9.41
N PRO A 368 6.25 -20.23 -10.70
CA PRO A 368 7.08 -19.58 -11.69
C PRO A 368 6.62 -18.13 -11.72
N TYR A 369 7.46 -17.23 -11.24
CA TYR A 369 7.20 -15.80 -11.19
C TYR A 369 6.73 -15.32 -12.58
N VAL A 370 5.51 -14.80 -12.66
CA VAL A 370 5.03 -14.08 -13.83
C VAL A 370 5.24 -12.61 -13.49
N PRO A 371 6.25 -11.94 -14.07
CA PRO A 371 6.47 -10.54 -13.81
C PRO A 371 5.23 -9.76 -14.24
N SER A 372 4.69 -8.90 -13.37
CA SER A 372 3.72 -7.90 -13.81
C SER A 372 4.39 -7.02 -14.87
N ILE A 373 3.66 -6.68 -15.94
CA ILE A 373 4.18 -5.75 -16.94
C ILE A 373 4.32 -4.40 -16.23
N SER A 374 5.56 -3.98 -16.03
CA SER A 374 5.86 -2.70 -15.42
C SER A 374 5.41 -1.57 -16.36
N THR A 375 4.60 -0.65 -15.84
CA THR A 375 4.21 0.58 -16.54
C THR A 375 5.31 1.64 -16.49
N ILE A 376 6.16 1.59 -15.46
CA ILE A 376 7.28 2.52 -15.27
C ILE A 376 8.51 2.08 -16.10
N CYS A 377 8.79 0.78 -16.11
CA CYS A 377 9.91 0.15 -16.82
C CYS A 377 9.44 -1.02 -17.71
N PRO A 378 8.80 -0.75 -18.87
CA PRO A 378 8.16 -1.79 -19.70
C PRO A 378 9.11 -2.87 -20.24
N ARG A 379 10.41 -2.57 -20.34
CA ARG A 379 11.45 -3.51 -20.79
C ARG A 379 12.05 -4.36 -19.65
N ALA A 380 11.65 -4.12 -18.39
CA ALA A 380 12.18 -4.86 -17.24
C ALA A 380 11.78 -6.35 -17.25
N PHE A 381 10.70 -6.73 -17.95
CA PHE A 381 10.24 -8.11 -18.09
C PHE A 381 11.26 -9.04 -18.78
N SER A 382 12.15 -8.48 -19.61
CA SER A 382 13.19 -9.22 -20.34
C SER A 382 14.61 -9.03 -19.76
N SER A 383 14.74 -8.48 -18.55
CA SER A 383 16.04 -8.14 -17.96
C SER A 383 16.25 -8.71 -16.56
N PHE A 384 17.40 -8.43 -15.95
CA PHE A 384 17.70 -8.82 -14.56
C PHE A 384 16.80 -8.10 -13.53
N ALA A 385 16.09 -7.04 -13.93
CA ALA A 385 15.21 -6.24 -13.08
C ALA A 385 13.77 -6.77 -12.97
N VAL A 386 13.51 -7.96 -13.53
CA VAL A 386 12.22 -8.68 -13.48
C VAL A 386 11.56 -8.65 -12.09
N TRP A 387 12.36 -8.67 -11.01
CA TRP A 387 11.88 -8.78 -9.63
C TRP A 387 11.47 -7.45 -8.97
N LEU A 388 11.76 -6.29 -9.60
CA LEU A 388 11.32 -5.00 -9.09
C LEU A 388 9.92 -4.64 -9.60
N THR A 389 9.01 -4.36 -8.66
CA THR A 389 7.63 -3.96 -8.96
C THR A 389 7.50 -2.45 -9.12
N ASP A 390 6.43 -1.99 -9.77
CA ASP A 390 6.14 -0.54 -9.87
C ASP A 390 5.91 0.12 -8.52
N ASP A 391 5.52 -0.63 -7.47
CA ASP A 391 5.40 -0.07 -6.12
C ASP A 391 6.77 0.28 -5.56
N LEU A 392 7.75 -0.61 -5.72
CA LEU A 392 9.12 -0.35 -5.26
C LEU A 392 9.74 0.82 -6.02
N ARG A 393 9.48 0.93 -7.32
CA ARG A 393 9.89 2.08 -8.14
C ARG A 393 9.23 3.37 -7.67
N THR A 394 7.93 3.33 -7.38
CA THR A 394 7.16 4.47 -6.89
C THR A 394 7.63 4.91 -5.51
N ILE A 395 7.81 3.97 -4.56
CA ILE A 395 8.34 4.24 -3.22
C ILE A 395 9.70 4.92 -3.32
N ALA A 396 10.61 4.36 -4.13
CA ALA A 396 11.92 4.96 -4.35
C ALA A 396 11.79 6.39 -4.88
N LEU A 397 11.06 6.60 -5.99
CA LEU A 397 10.93 7.92 -6.60
C LEU A 397 10.29 8.96 -5.67
N ASP A 398 9.16 8.59 -5.06
CA ASP A 398 8.34 9.50 -4.27
C ASP A 398 9.01 9.90 -2.98
N MET A 399 9.72 8.98 -2.30
CA MET A 399 10.45 9.33 -1.08
C MET A 399 11.62 10.26 -1.36
N HIS A 400 12.36 10.06 -2.45
CA HIS A 400 13.42 11.00 -2.83
C HIS A 400 12.86 12.39 -3.13
N ASN A 401 11.78 12.48 -3.91
CA ASN A 401 11.14 13.75 -4.23
C ASN A 401 10.46 14.40 -3.01
N TYR A 402 9.94 13.61 -2.07
CA TYR A 402 9.41 14.09 -0.80
C TYR A 402 10.50 14.82 0.00
N TYR A 403 11.65 14.20 0.20
CA TYR A 403 12.75 14.81 0.95
C TYR A 403 13.34 16.03 0.25
N ARG A 404 13.52 15.97 -1.08
CA ARG A 404 13.94 17.13 -1.88
C ARG A 404 12.97 18.30 -1.75
N ARG A 405 11.65 18.04 -1.75
CA ARG A 405 10.64 19.08 -1.55
C ARG A 405 10.71 19.66 -0.14
N LEU A 406 10.82 18.79 0.87
CA LEU A 406 10.95 19.18 2.28
C LEU A 406 12.14 20.13 2.47
N LEU A 407 13.28 19.80 1.88
CA LEU A 407 14.49 20.61 1.87
C LEU A 407 14.31 21.93 1.12
N ALA A 408 13.84 21.88 -0.12
CA ALA A 408 13.69 23.07 -0.96
C ALA A 408 12.74 24.12 -0.37
N MET A 409 11.77 23.69 0.44
CA MET A 409 10.83 24.54 1.15
C MET A 409 11.31 25.00 2.54
N GLY A 410 12.50 24.56 2.99
CA GLY A 410 13.09 24.97 4.26
C GLY A 410 12.45 24.29 5.48
N TRP A 411 11.89 23.10 5.30
CA TRP A 411 11.29 22.28 6.37
C TRP A 411 12.16 21.07 6.76
N ALA A 412 13.23 20.81 6.02
CA ALA A 412 14.17 19.75 6.38
C ALA A 412 14.95 20.16 7.63
N LYS A 413 14.82 19.38 8.70
CA LYS A 413 15.50 19.64 9.97
C LYS A 413 17.00 19.51 9.78
N ASP A 414 17.72 20.52 10.24
CA ASP A 414 19.18 20.56 10.27
C ASP A 414 19.63 20.66 11.73
N LYS A 415 20.62 19.87 12.13
CA LYS A 415 21.07 19.84 13.53
C LYS A 415 21.69 21.18 13.99
N GLN A 416 22.38 21.89 13.10
CA GLN A 416 23.18 23.07 13.43
C GLN A 416 22.42 24.38 13.22
N ILE A 417 21.55 24.45 12.20
CA ILE A 417 20.79 25.68 11.87
C ILE A 417 19.26 25.53 12.04
N THR A 418 18.81 24.48 12.75
CA THR A 418 17.40 24.13 12.98
C THR A 418 16.68 23.63 11.74
N TYR A 419 16.72 24.38 10.64
CA TYR A 419 16.21 23.99 9.33
C TYR A 419 17.20 24.35 8.24
N ALA A 420 17.35 23.46 7.26
CA ALA A 420 18.23 23.66 6.12
C ALA A 420 17.79 24.86 5.27
N LYS A 421 18.75 25.43 4.54
CA LYS A 421 18.50 26.56 3.63
C LYS A 421 17.48 26.15 2.55
N THR A 422 16.62 27.08 2.15
CA THR A 422 15.71 26.86 1.02
C THR A 422 16.47 26.76 -0.30
N ALA A 423 15.96 25.99 -1.26
CA ALA A 423 16.60 25.81 -2.57
C ALA A 423 15.91 26.66 -3.63
N ALA A 424 16.68 27.47 -4.35
CA ALA A 424 16.16 28.36 -5.40
C ALA A 424 15.62 27.60 -6.61
N ALA A 425 16.20 26.43 -6.92
CA ALA A 425 15.81 25.59 -8.04
C ALA A 425 16.13 24.11 -7.77
N MET A 426 15.23 23.38 -7.10
CA MET A 426 15.41 21.95 -6.82
C MET A 426 14.66 21.09 -7.85
N PRO A 427 15.33 20.32 -8.73
CA PRO A 427 14.63 19.55 -9.76
C PRO A 427 13.89 18.34 -9.20
N GLU A 428 12.70 18.05 -9.74
CA GLU A 428 11.99 16.79 -9.51
C GLU A 428 12.74 15.65 -10.20
N LEU A 429 13.02 14.58 -9.46
CA LEU A 429 13.64 13.38 -10.01
C LEU A 429 12.67 12.60 -10.87
N THR A 430 13.22 11.88 -11.86
CA THR A 430 12.51 10.88 -12.65
C THR A 430 13.11 9.50 -12.44
N TYR A 431 12.32 8.44 -12.62
CA TYR A 431 12.82 7.08 -12.49
C TYR A 431 13.57 6.65 -13.75
N ASP A 432 14.75 6.03 -13.60
CA ASP A 432 15.57 5.55 -14.72
C ASP A 432 15.74 4.03 -14.67
N CYS A 433 15.11 3.36 -15.64
CA CYS A 433 15.12 1.91 -15.76
C CYS A 433 16.50 1.35 -16.17
N GLY A 434 17.34 2.14 -16.83
CA GLY A 434 18.68 1.72 -17.21
C GLY A 434 19.60 1.65 -15.99
N ILE A 435 19.49 2.62 -15.07
CA ILE A 435 20.16 2.59 -13.77
C ILE A 435 19.69 1.40 -12.94
N GLU A 436 18.38 1.17 -12.86
CA GLU A 436 17.79 0.00 -12.18
C GLU A 436 18.38 -1.32 -12.72
N GLU A 437 18.35 -1.51 -14.03
CA GLU A 437 18.79 -2.74 -14.68
C GLU A 437 20.28 -3.03 -14.42
N LEU A 438 21.12 -2.01 -14.49
CA LEU A 438 22.55 -2.11 -14.19
C LEU A 438 22.80 -2.58 -12.76
N ILE A 439 22.09 -2.01 -11.78
CA ILE A 439 22.23 -2.38 -10.37
C ILE A 439 21.68 -3.78 -10.15
N MET A 440 20.49 -4.09 -10.66
CA MET A 440 19.86 -5.40 -10.50
C MET A 440 20.70 -6.54 -11.05
N GLY A 441 21.37 -6.32 -12.19
CA GLY A 441 22.31 -7.30 -12.75
C GLY A 441 23.51 -7.58 -11.83
N GLY A 442 23.95 -6.60 -11.03
CA GLY A 442 25.08 -6.75 -10.11
C GLY A 442 24.71 -7.27 -8.72
N LEU A 443 23.46 -7.10 -8.26
CA LEU A 443 23.00 -7.56 -6.94
C LEU A 443 22.53 -9.03 -6.93
N ILE A 444 22.53 -9.71 -8.08
CA ILE A 444 21.99 -11.07 -8.23
C ILE A 444 22.72 -12.10 -7.35
N ASP A 445 24.01 -11.89 -7.09
CA ASP A 445 24.86 -12.82 -6.35
C ASP A 445 24.86 -12.60 -4.83
N CYS A 446 24.13 -11.59 -4.34
CA CYS A 446 24.07 -11.28 -2.91
C CYS A 446 25.47 -11.11 -2.28
N ALA A 447 26.30 -10.30 -2.92
CA ALA A 447 27.72 -10.18 -2.59
C ALA A 447 27.99 -9.33 -1.33
N GLY A 448 26.96 -8.69 -0.77
CA GLY A 448 27.06 -7.82 0.41
C GLY A 448 27.84 -6.52 0.16
N LYS A 449 28.03 -6.13 -1.10
CA LYS A 449 28.83 -4.98 -1.52
C LYS A 449 28.13 -4.21 -2.65
N PRO A 450 28.38 -2.90 -2.80
CA PRO A 450 27.76 -2.13 -3.86
C PRO A 450 28.22 -2.58 -5.25
N VAL A 451 27.32 -2.42 -6.21
CA VAL A 451 27.60 -2.53 -7.65
C VAL A 451 28.32 -1.25 -8.06
N ALA A 452 29.65 -1.33 -8.18
CA ALA A 452 30.48 -0.25 -8.69
C ALA A 452 30.62 -0.36 -10.22
N THR A 453 30.06 0.58 -10.96
CA THR A 453 30.18 0.65 -12.42
C THR A 453 30.40 2.09 -12.87
N LYS A 454 31.25 2.28 -13.90
CA LYS A 454 31.53 3.60 -14.49
C LYS A 454 30.31 4.28 -15.12
N ARG A 455 29.20 3.55 -15.28
CA ARG A 455 27.93 4.06 -15.82
C ARG A 455 27.02 4.68 -14.75
N LEU A 456 27.31 4.44 -13.48
CA LEU A 456 26.68 5.15 -12.37
C LEU A 456 27.55 6.36 -12.04
N GLN A 457 26.98 7.57 -12.05
CA GLN A 457 27.71 8.76 -11.62
C GLN A 457 27.93 8.72 -10.11
N THR A 458 26.89 8.37 -9.34
CA THR A 458 27.02 8.07 -7.90
C THR A 458 25.94 7.08 -7.46
N TYR A 459 26.09 6.51 -6.27
CA TYR A 459 25.16 5.55 -5.69
C TYR A 459 25.09 5.63 -4.16
N SER A 460 23.99 5.12 -3.62
CA SER A 460 23.79 4.84 -2.20
C SER A 460 23.51 3.36 -2.04
N PHE A 461 24.21 2.71 -1.11
CA PHE A 461 24.09 1.27 -0.86
C PHE A 461 23.91 0.97 0.63
N TYR A 462 23.07 -0.02 0.93
CA TYR A 462 22.93 -0.51 2.29
C TYR A 462 22.54 -2.00 2.33
N VAL A 463 23.09 -2.70 3.32
CA VAL A 463 22.74 -4.09 3.66
C VAL A 463 21.78 -4.07 4.85
N PHE A 464 20.50 -4.29 4.57
CA PHE A 464 19.44 -4.29 5.56
C PHE A 464 19.32 -5.66 6.25
N LYS A 465 19.68 -5.71 7.53
CA LYS A 465 19.74 -6.96 8.33
C LYS A 465 18.40 -7.58 8.70
N PRO A 466 17.30 -6.84 8.96
CA PRO A 466 15.99 -7.44 9.22
C PRO A 466 15.40 -8.09 7.94
N TYR A 467 16.02 -9.16 7.46
CA TYR A 467 15.76 -9.80 6.17
C TYR A 467 14.37 -10.40 6.02
N ASN A 468 13.68 -10.56 7.15
CA ASN A 468 12.31 -11.04 7.22
C ASN A 468 11.28 -9.90 7.11
N ALA A 469 11.72 -8.64 7.05
CA ALA A 469 10.85 -7.49 6.82
C ALA A 469 10.30 -7.49 5.37
N PRO A 470 9.12 -6.91 5.16
CA PRO A 470 8.70 -6.43 3.85
C PRO A 470 9.81 -5.71 3.09
N VAL A 471 10.00 -6.03 1.80
CA VAL A 471 11.00 -5.35 0.95
C VAL A 471 10.66 -3.87 0.79
N GLU A 472 9.36 -3.54 0.78
CA GLU A 472 8.86 -2.16 0.74
C GLU A 472 9.28 -1.39 2.00
N GLU A 473 9.09 -1.99 3.18
CA GLU A 473 9.51 -1.40 4.47
C GLU A 473 11.03 -1.27 4.56
N ALA A 474 11.77 -2.28 4.07
CA ALA A 474 13.23 -2.23 4.02
C ALA A 474 13.71 -1.06 3.16
N LEU A 475 13.13 -0.87 1.96
CA LEU A 475 13.44 0.24 1.08
C LEU A 475 13.14 1.59 1.75
N GLN A 476 11.97 1.75 2.35
CA GLN A 476 11.59 2.99 3.05
C GLN A 476 12.59 3.34 4.16
N LYS A 477 12.89 2.38 5.04
CA LYS A 477 13.85 2.59 6.14
C LYS A 477 15.26 2.89 5.65
N VAL A 478 15.67 2.31 4.52
CA VAL A 478 16.99 2.58 3.93
C VAL A 478 17.05 4.00 3.35
N ILE A 479 16.01 4.47 2.66
CA ILE A 479 15.97 5.85 2.16
C ILE A 479 15.90 6.85 3.32
N GLU A 480 15.12 6.57 4.37
CA GLU A 480 15.10 7.35 5.62
C GLU A 480 16.50 7.45 6.23
N ARG A 481 17.21 6.33 6.31
CA ARG A 481 18.59 6.28 6.81
C ARG A 481 19.56 7.09 5.95
N TRP A 482 19.40 7.09 4.63
CA TRP A 482 20.23 7.89 3.74
C TRP A 482 19.97 9.40 3.90
N TRP A 483 18.75 9.78 4.26
CA TRP A 483 18.37 11.17 4.51
C TRP A 483 18.73 11.68 5.92
N SER A 484 18.69 10.82 6.93
CA SER A 484 18.83 11.19 8.35
C SER A 484 20.09 11.99 8.74
N PRO A 485 21.25 11.88 8.05
CA PRO A 485 22.45 12.62 8.44
C PRO A 485 22.27 14.14 8.53
N LEU A 486 21.37 14.75 7.73
CA LEU A 486 21.07 16.18 7.84
C LEU A 486 20.50 16.56 9.22
N ALA A 487 19.55 15.77 9.73
CA ALA A 487 18.91 16.03 11.02
C ALA A 487 19.79 15.62 12.22
N GLU A 488 20.73 14.70 11.99
CA GLU A 488 21.64 14.18 13.01
C GLU A 488 22.91 15.03 13.15
N LYS A 489 23.49 15.50 12.04
CA LYS A 489 24.78 16.22 11.98
C LYS A 489 24.67 17.68 11.56
N GLY A 490 23.78 17.99 10.63
CA GLY A 490 23.59 19.34 10.06
C GLY A 490 24.69 19.77 9.11
N ILE A 491 24.36 20.66 8.17
CA ILE A 491 25.25 21.17 7.11
C ILE A 491 24.95 22.68 6.93
N PRO A 492 25.47 23.54 7.81
CA PRO A 492 25.08 24.95 7.88
C PRO A 492 25.52 25.77 6.65
N ASP A 493 26.61 25.38 6.00
CA ASP A 493 27.16 26.07 4.84
C ASP A 493 26.47 25.66 3.53
N ASN A 494 25.80 24.51 3.51
CA ASN A 494 25.20 23.87 2.33
C ASN A 494 26.26 23.43 1.28
N LYS A 495 27.44 23.05 1.75
CA LYS A 495 28.53 22.55 0.91
C LYS A 495 28.71 21.06 1.07
N TYR A 496 29.13 20.41 -0.01
CA TYR A 496 29.59 19.03 0.06
C TYR A 496 31.00 19.00 0.65
N HIS A 497 31.22 18.11 1.61
CA HIS A 497 32.53 17.83 2.20
C HIS A 497 32.82 16.34 2.04
N GLU A 498 33.87 16.01 1.28
CA GLU A 498 34.25 14.64 0.97
C GLU A 498 34.74 13.91 2.24
N GLY A 499 34.40 12.62 2.37
CA GLY A 499 34.78 11.81 3.53
C GLY A 499 33.89 11.97 4.77
N GLU A 500 32.90 12.85 4.75
CA GLU A 500 31.85 12.89 5.77
C GLU A 500 30.75 11.84 5.48
N GLU A 501 30.07 11.33 6.52
CA GLU A 501 28.93 10.37 6.35
C GLU A 501 27.65 11.03 5.75
N LEU A 502 27.81 12.02 4.87
CA LEU A 502 26.76 12.78 4.22
C LEU A 502 26.56 12.38 2.74
N GLU A 503 27.44 11.56 2.16
CA GLU A 503 27.38 11.16 0.74
C GLU A 503 25.99 10.70 0.31
N ASN A 504 25.36 9.85 1.12
CA ASN A 504 24.00 9.35 0.83
C ASN A 504 22.95 10.46 0.84
N TYR A 505 23.08 11.42 1.77
CA TYR A 505 22.20 12.58 1.81
C TYR A 505 22.43 13.47 0.58
N VAL A 506 23.69 13.73 0.21
CA VAL A 506 24.06 14.57 -0.93
C VAL A 506 23.53 14.00 -2.24
N ASN A 507 23.62 12.69 -2.43
CA ASN A 507 23.06 12.02 -3.59
C ASN A 507 21.55 12.31 -3.76
N ILE A 508 20.80 12.34 -2.65
CA ILE A 508 19.36 12.65 -2.61
C ILE A 508 19.11 14.17 -2.74
N ALA A 509 19.89 15.00 -2.06
CA ALA A 509 19.66 16.43 -1.88
C ALA A 509 20.20 17.29 -3.04
N SER A 510 21.14 16.77 -3.82
CA SER A 510 21.85 17.50 -4.85
C SER A 510 20.93 18.12 -5.91
N SER A 511 21.12 19.41 -6.19
CA SER A 511 20.45 20.07 -7.31
C SER A 511 20.96 19.60 -8.68
N GLN A 512 22.04 18.82 -8.74
CA GLN A 512 22.54 18.19 -9.96
C GLN A 512 21.85 16.86 -10.27
N THR A 513 21.32 16.17 -9.25
CA THR A 513 20.57 14.91 -9.46
C THR A 513 19.28 15.15 -10.25
N ARG A 514 19.07 14.37 -11.32
CA ARG A 514 17.89 14.38 -12.21
C ARG A 514 17.12 13.06 -12.21
N LYS A 515 17.84 11.97 -11.94
CA LYS A 515 17.31 10.62 -12.11
C LYS A 515 17.69 9.73 -10.94
N VAL A 516 16.81 8.80 -10.62
CA VAL A 516 17.06 7.73 -9.65
C VAL A 516 16.62 6.40 -10.24
N GLY A 517 17.40 5.35 -10.02
CA GLY A 517 17.01 3.97 -10.30
C GLY A 517 17.56 3.09 -9.20
N CYS A 518 16.79 2.11 -8.71
CA CYS A 518 17.20 1.31 -7.57
C CYS A 518 17.16 -0.18 -7.90
N GLY A 519 18.06 -0.95 -7.32
CA GLY A 519 18.02 -2.41 -7.31
C GLY A 519 17.91 -2.94 -5.89
N ILE A 520 17.13 -4.02 -5.75
CA ILE A 520 16.82 -4.62 -4.46
C ILE A 520 16.92 -6.14 -4.60
N SER A 521 17.76 -6.76 -3.78
CA SER A 521 17.95 -8.21 -3.76
C SER A 521 17.68 -8.76 -2.37
N ALA A 522 16.64 -9.60 -2.24
CA ALA A 522 16.29 -10.24 -0.98
C ALA A 522 17.12 -11.52 -0.78
N CYS A 523 18.24 -11.38 -0.06
CA CYS A 523 19.23 -12.43 0.14
C CYS A 523 18.88 -13.35 1.31
N TYR A 524 17.71 -14.00 1.26
CA TYR A 524 17.15 -14.78 2.37
C TYR A 524 18.09 -15.88 2.92
N ARG A 525 18.90 -16.52 2.05
CA ARG A 525 19.88 -17.53 2.47
C ARG A 525 21.07 -16.96 3.22
N LYS A 526 21.37 -15.67 3.02
CA LYS A 526 22.45 -14.92 3.68
C LYS A 526 21.94 -14.14 4.90
N GLY A 527 20.64 -13.94 5.02
CA GLY A 527 20.02 -13.27 6.16
C GLY A 527 20.05 -11.74 6.09
N TRP A 528 20.01 -11.16 4.89
CA TRP A 528 19.90 -9.70 4.69
C TRP A 528 19.15 -9.36 3.39
N ILE A 529 18.84 -8.07 3.18
CA ILE A 529 18.34 -7.50 1.93
C ILE A 529 19.36 -6.46 1.46
N GLU A 530 19.81 -6.54 0.21
CA GLU A 530 20.70 -5.56 -0.41
C GLU A 530 19.88 -4.52 -1.15
N ILE A 531 20.12 -3.25 -0.86
CA ILE A 531 19.40 -2.12 -1.48
C ILE A 531 20.45 -1.15 -1.99
N GLN A 532 20.39 -0.84 -3.29
CA GLN A 532 21.21 0.19 -3.91
C GLN A 532 20.35 1.10 -4.77
N CYS A 533 20.51 2.41 -4.63
CA CYS A 533 19.98 3.39 -5.58
C CYS A 533 21.15 4.08 -6.28
N GLY A 534 21.06 4.18 -7.60
CA GLY A 534 21.97 4.95 -8.44
C GLY A 534 21.33 6.26 -8.87
N TYR A 535 22.17 7.26 -9.09
CA TYR A 535 21.73 8.61 -9.37
C TYR A 535 22.34 9.11 -10.69
N GLY A 536 21.48 9.61 -11.56
CA GLY A 536 21.88 10.33 -12.76
C GLY A 536 21.87 11.83 -12.47
N MET A 537 23.02 12.46 -12.67
CA MET A 537 23.33 13.86 -12.40
C MET A 537 23.71 14.60 -13.70
N ASP A 538 23.38 15.89 -13.76
CA ASP A 538 23.85 16.75 -14.86
C ASP A 538 25.37 16.96 -14.77
N GLU A 539 25.87 17.23 -13.56
CA GLU A 539 27.28 17.41 -13.25
C GLU A 539 27.63 16.66 -11.95
N TYR A 540 28.87 16.20 -11.83
CA TYR A 540 29.39 15.68 -10.57
C TYR A 540 29.47 16.81 -9.54
N ILE A 541 29.31 16.46 -8.26
CA ILE A 541 29.57 17.38 -7.15
C ILE A 541 30.94 17.02 -6.60
N ASP A 542 31.83 17.99 -6.57
CA ASP A 542 33.16 17.89 -5.98
C ASP A 542 33.19 18.51 -4.57
N ASP A 543 34.25 18.22 -3.82
CA ASP A 543 34.46 18.80 -2.48
C ASP A 543 34.40 20.34 -2.52
N GLY A 544 33.63 20.93 -1.60
CA GLY A 544 33.40 22.37 -1.49
C GLY A 544 32.27 22.94 -2.38
N ASP A 545 31.72 22.15 -3.30
CA ASP A 545 30.60 22.58 -4.13
C ASP A 545 29.32 22.77 -3.31
N ASP A 546 28.46 23.68 -3.76
CA ASP A 546 27.14 23.83 -3.18
C ASP A 546 26.27 22.62 -3.56
N ILE A 547 25.67 21.97 -2.55
CA ILE A 547 24.78 20.82 -2.78
C ILE A 547 23.58 21.26 -3.62
N TYR A 548 23.09 22.47 -3.38
CA TYR A 548 22.07 23.14 -4.19
C TYR A 548 22.20 24.65 -4.11
N GLU A 549 21.71 25.38 -5.11
CA GLU A 549 21.66 26.84 -5.05
C GLU A 549 20.67 27.28 -3.95
N ALA A 550 21.19 27.87 -2.87
CA ALA A 550 20.37 28.38 -1.79
C ALA A 550 19.63 29.67 -2.20
N GLY A 551 18.35 29.77 -1.88
CA GLY A 551 17.56 30.96 -2.16
C GLY A 551 16.05 30.70 -2.16
N LYS A 552 15.27 31.75 -2.41
CA LYS A 552 13.81 31.69 -2.38
C LYS A 552 13.31 30.53 -3.26
N THR A 553 12.52 29.64 -2.66
CA THR A 553 11.99 28.43 -3.29
C THR A 553 11.44 28.70 -4.69
N CYS A 554 11.85 27.88 -5.65
CA CYS A 554 11.47 27.95 -7.07
C CYS A 554 11.85 29.22 -7.84
N ARG A 555 12.53 30.20 -7.23
CA ARG A 555 12.88 31.48 -7.89
C ARG A 555 13.67 31.27 -9.19
N ASN A 556 14.50 30.24 -9.25
CA ASN A 556 15.39 29.98 -10.37
C ASN A 556 14.98 28.75 -11.20
N CYS A 557 13.80 28.15 -11.00
CA CYS A 557 13.36 27.01 -11.82
C CYS A 557 13.38 27.31 -13.33
N ALA A 558 13.03 28.55 -13.71
CA ALA A 558 13.03 28.98 -15.12
C ALA A 558 14.44 29.09 -15.73
N LYS A 559 15.49 29.12 -14.90
CA LYS A 559 16.89 29.18 -15.34
C LYS A 559 17.50 27.80 -15.61
N LEU A 560 16.85 26.73 -15.18
CA LEU A 560 17.28 25.36 -15.46
C LEU A 560 17.23 25.09 -16.97
N LYS A 561 17.99 24.08 -17.43
CA LYS A 561 17.99 23.63 -18.83
C LYS A 561 17.53 22.17 -18.90
N PRO A 562 16.42 21.86 -19.60
CA PRO A 562 15.47 22.80 -20.20
C PRO A 562 14.78 23.69 -19.14
N ALA A 563 14.25 24.84 -19.55
CA ALA A 563 13.54 25.73 -18.63
C ALA A 563 12.38 25.00 -17.94
N MET A 564 12.26 25.17 -16.63
CA MET A 564 11.26 24.49 -15.80
C MET A 564 10.36 25.48 -15.08
N ARG A 565 9.25 24.99 -14.52
CA ARG A 565 8.36 25.75 -13.64
C ARG A 565 8.34 25.14 -12.25
N CYS A 566 7.87 25.91 -11.27
CA CYS A 566 7.60 25.34 -9.95
C CYS A 566 6.44 24.32 -10.04
N SER A 567 6.57 23.20 -9.36
CA SER A 567 5.51 22.19 -9.25
C SER A 567 4.27 22.78 -8.56
N ARG A 568 3.09 22.21 -8.83
CA ARG A 568 1.83 22.68 -8.22
C ARG A 568 1.84 22.65 -6.69
N LEU A 569 2.58 21.70 -6.12
CA LEU A 569 2.75 21.53 -4.67
C LEU A 569 3.90 22.39 -4.11
N GLY A 570 4.61 23.14 -4.94
CA GLY A 570 5.78 23.92 -4.54
C GLY A 570 7.05 23.08 -4.37
N GLY A 571 8.17 23.75 -4.08
CA GLY A 571 9.45 23.13 -3.70
C GLY A 571 10.27 22.52 -4.85
N LEU A 572 9.64 21.88 -5.83
CA LEU A 572 10.33 21.22 -6.93
C LEU A 572 10.15 21.93 -8.27
N CYS A 573 11.15 21.86 -9.14
CA CYS A 573 11.11 22.32 -10.52
C CYS A 573 10.72 21.15 -11.45
N VAL A 574 9.73 21.38 -12.31
CA VAL A 574 9.16 20.39 -13.22
C VAL A 574 9.07 20.92 -14.65
N PRO A 575 9.13 20.06 -15.69
CA PRO A 575 8.98 20.50 -17.07
C PRO A 575 7.63 21.18 -17.37
N TRP A 576 7.63 22.08 -18.37
CA TRP A 576 6.40 22.63 -18.93
C TRP A 576 5.62 21.53 -19.65
N GLY A 577 4.35 21.31 -19.28
CA GLY A 577 3.47 20.32 -19.92
C GLY A 577 3.17 19.05 -19.10
N ARG A 578 3.80 18.84 -17.93
CA ARG A 578 3.35 17.82 -16.98
C ARG A 578 2.07 18.31 -16.28
N SER A 579 0.89 17.94 -16.82
CA SER A 579 -0.37 17.91 -16.08
C SER A 579 -0.58 16.47 -15.60
N LEU A 580 -0.43 16.23 -14.30
CA LEU A 580 -0.83 14.94 -13.73
C LEU A 580 -2.36 14.93 -13.66
N PHE A 581 -2.95 14.05 -14.47
CA PHE A 581 -4.28 13.49 -14.26
C PHE A 581 -4.28 12.62 -12.99
#